data_AF-A0A974P2M4-F1
#
_entry.id   AF-A0A974P2M4-F1
#
_cell.length_a   1.000
_cell.length_b   1.000
_cell.length_c   1.000
_cell.angle_alpha   90.00
_cell.angle_beta   90.00
_cell.angle_gamma   90.00
#
_symmetry.space_group_name_H-M   'P 1'
#
loop_
_entity.id
_entity.type
_entity.pdbx_description
1 polymer ?
#
loop_
_entity_poly.entity_id
_entity_poly.type
_entity_poly.pdbx_seq_one_letter_code
_entity_poly.pdbx_strand_id
1 'polypeptide(L)' 'MVWGATQYWAHLVLSRLGRIETAQRATAELGVLIEGSGFREFYSAVTGRGHGAGEVGGFTWPALILEMAADAPV' A
#
# COMPACT_ATOMS: atom_id res chain seq x y z
N MET A 1 3.17 11.43 -4.71
CA MET A 1 2.33 11.14 -3.52
C MET A 1 1.73 9.77 -3.71
N VAL A 2 1.69 8.94 -2.67
CA VAL A 2 1.16 7.57 -2.71
C VAL A 2 0.04 7.44 -1.68
N TRP A 3 -1.14 6.99 -2.10
CA TRP A 3 -2.27 6.68 -1.22
C TRP A 3 -2.46 5.17 -1.14
N GLY A 4 -2.63 4.65 0.08
CA GLY A 4 -2.84 3.20 0.29
C GLY A 4 -4.05 2.66 -0.49
N ALA A 5 -5.16 3.40 -0.50
CA ALA A 5 -6.35 3.02 -1.27
C ALA A 5 -6.09 2.97 -2.79
N THR A 6 -5.32 3.90 -3.34
CA THR A 6 -4.98 3.88 -4.77
C THR A 6 -4.08 2.69 -5.12
N GLN A 7 -3.14 2.34 -4.24
CA GLN A 7 -2.31 1.14 -4.39
C GLN A 7 -3.15 -0.15 -4.37
N TYR A 8 -4.14 -0.23 -3.48
CA TYR A 8 -5.08 -1.35 -3.46
C TYR A 8 -5.86 -1.49 -4.77
N TRP A 9 -6.42 -0.41 -5.31
CA TRP A 9 -7.13 -0.47 -6.59
C TRP A 9 -6.21 -0.85 -7.76
N ALA A 10 -4.98 -0.34 -7.77
CA ALA A 10 -3.98 -0.73 -8.77
C ALA A 10 -3.67 -2.23 -8.67
N HIS A 11 -3.49 -2.76 -7.45
CA HIS A 11 -3.30 -4.19 -7.21
C HIS A 11 -4.46 -5.01 -7.78
N LEU A 12 -5.72 -4.68 -7.46
CA LEU A 12 -6.88 -5.41 -7.97
C LEU A 12 -6.96 -5.42 -9.50
N VAL A 13 -6.70 -4.27 -10.14
CA VAL A 13 -6.69 -4.16 -11.61
C VAL A 13 -5.57 -5.02 -12.21
N LEU A 14 -4.36 -4.94 -11.66
CA LEU A 14 -3.22 -5.73 -12.12
C LEU A 14 -3.47 -7.23 -11.96
N SER A 15 -4.00 -7.66 -10.83
CA SER A 15 -4.38 -9.05 -10.56
C SER A 15 -5.42 -9.55 -11.56
N ARG A 16 -6.47 -8.75 -11.84
CA ARG A 16 -7.51 -9.09 -12.81
C ARG A 16 -7.00 -9.19 -14.25
N LEU A 17 -5.93 -8.46 -14.58
CA LEU A 17 -5.26 -8.52 -15.88
C LEU A 17 -4.20 -9.63 -15.97
N GLY A 18 -4.06 -10.48 -14.94
CA GLY A 18 -3.05 -11.54 -14.89
C GLY A 18 -1.62 -11.03 -14.70
N ARG A 19 -1.44 -9.76 -14.32
CA ARG A 19 -0.13 -9.13 -14.08
C ARG A 19 0.31 -9.35 -12.63
N ILE A 20 0.32 -10.61 -12.21
CA ILE A 20 0.45 -11.03 -10.81
C ILE A 20 1.73 -10.49 -10.16
N GLU A 21 2.88 -10.62 -10.83
CA GLU A 21 4.17 -10.13 -10.30
C GLU A 21 4.14 -8.61 -10.05
N THR A 22 3.50 -7.85 -10.94
CA THR A 22 3.36 -6.39 -10.78
C THR A 22 2.42 -6.05 -9.62
N ALA A 23 1.32 -6.81 -9.46
CA ALA A 23 0.39 -6.64 -8.34
C ALA A 23 1.07 -6.92 -6.99
N GLN A 24 1.88 -7.98 -6.92
CA GLN A 24 2.67 -8.33 -5.73
C GLN A 24 3.72 -7.28 -5.42
N ARG A 25 4.38 -6.73 -6.44
CA ARG A 25 5.34 -5.63 -6.26
C ARG A 25 4.67 -4.40 -5.65
N ALA A 26 3.47 -4.03 -6.12
CA ALA A 26 2.71 -2.92 -5.53
C ALA A 26 2.37 -3.17 -4.05
N THR A 27 2.02 -4.41 -3.69
CA THR A 27 1.84 -4.81 -2.28
C THR A 27 3.12 -4.61 -1.46
N ALA A 28 4.25 -5.13 -1.95
CA ALA A 28 5.53 -5.04 -1.26
C ALA A 28 5.99 -3.57 -1.08
N GLU A 29 5.85 -2.75 -2.13
CA GLU A 29 6.21 -1.33 -2.08
C GLU A 29 5.35 -0.56 -1.05
N LEU A 30 4.05 -0.85 -0.96
CA LEU A 30 3.20 -0.26 0.08
C LEU A 30 3.62 -0.74 1.49
N GLY A 31 4.05 -2.00 1.62
CA GLY A 31 4.56 -2.57 2.87
C GLY A 31 5.76 -1.80 3.40
N VAL A 32 6.74 -1.51 2.53
CA VAL A 32 7.93 -0.71 2.87
C VAL A 32 7.54 0.68 3.39
N LEU A 33 6.54 1.32 2.79
CA LEU A 33 6.06 2.64 3.23
C LEU A 33 5.42 2.57 4.63
N ILE A 34 4.61 1.54 4.89
CA ILE A 34 3.96 1.32 6.18
C ILE A 34 4.99 0.97 7.26
N GLU A 35 5.98 0.13 6.96
CA GLU A 35 7.07 -0.19 7.89
C GLU A 35 7.88 1.06 8.28
N GLY A 36 8.13 1.95 7.32
CA GLY A 36 8.94 3.15 7.54
C GLY A 36 8.22 4.32 8.22
N SER A 37 6.89 4.42 8.09
CA SER A 37 6.13 5.60 8.57
C SER A 37 4.86 5.27 9.36
N GLY A 38 4.58 3.99 9.59
CA GLY A 38 3.31 3.51 10.10
C GLY A 38 2.18 3.70 9.10
N PHE A 39 0.96 3.41 9.54
CA PHE A 39 -0.26 3.60 8.74
C PHE A 39 -0.61 5.08 8.61
N ARG A 40 -0.35 5.69 7.45
CA ARG A 40 -0.52 7.13 7.19
C ARG A 40 -1.46 7.42 6.02
N GLU A 41 -2.05 8.62 6.02
CA GLU A 41 -2.99 9.04 4.98
C GLU A 41 -2.40 8.96 3.57
N PHE A 42 -1.20 9.51 3.40
CA PHE A 42 -0.44 9.34 2.18
C PHE A 42 1.06 9.38 2.48
N TYR A 43 1.85 8.92 1.52
CA TYR A 43 3.30 8.90 1.59
C TYR A 43 3.91 9.74 0.47
N SER A 44 5.07 10.33 0.75
CA SER A 44 5.92 10.95 -0.26
C SER A 44 6.45 9.87 -1.21
N ALA A 45 6.26 10.05 -2.51
CA ALA A 45 6.77 9.11 -3.52
C ALA A 45 8.30 9.22 -3.69
N VAL A 46 8.92 10.31 -3.21
CA VAL A 46 10.36 10.56 -3.34
C VAL A 46 11.11 10.09 -2.09
N THR A 47 10.51 10.29 -0.91
CA THR A 47 11.21 10.08 0.37
C THR A 47 10.60 8.97 1.22
N GLY A 48 9.44 8.43 0.84
CA GLY A 48 8.70 7.42 1.61
C GLY A 48 8.05 7.92 2.90
N ARG A 49 8.32 9.17 3.33
CA ARG A 49 7.75 9.72 4.56
C ARG A 49 6.23 9.76 4.49
N GLY A 50 5.57 9.35 5.57
CA GLY A 50 4.14 9.48 5.75
C GLY A 50 3.71 10.88 6.15
N HIS A 51 2.55 11.29 5.67
CA HIS A 51 1.98 12.62 5.81
C HIS A 51 0.45 12.52 6.00
N GLY A 52 -0.17 13.66 6.33
CA GLY A 52 -1.61 13.74 6.59
C GLY A 52 -2.01 13.06 7.90
N ALA A 53 -3.24 12.60 7.98
CA ALA A 53 -3.79 11.92 9.16
C ALA A 53 -3.03 10.64 9.54
N GLY A 54 -3.21 10.21 10.79
CA GLY A 54 -2.63 8.99 11.34
C GLY A 54 -1.30 9.14 12.08
N GLU A 55 -0.86 10.37 12.38
CA GLU A 55 0.31 10.58 13.25
C GLU A 55 0.12 10.07 14.65
N VAL A 56 -1.11 10.20 15.16
CA VAL A 56 -1.55 9.65 16.42
C VAL A 56 -2.69 8.69 16.12
N GLY A 57 -2.49 7.40 16.36
CA GLY A 57 -3.51 6.36 16.19
C GLY A 57 -3.58 5.69 14.81
N GLY A 58 -2.76 6.12 13.84
CA GLY A 58 -2.75 5.55 12.50
C GLY A 58 -3.95 5.96 11.64
N PHE A 59 -3.87 5.65 10.35
CA PHE A 59 -4.92 5.92 9.36
C PHE A 59 -5.28 4.64 8.62
N THR A 60 -6.57 4.38 8.40
CA THR A 60 -7.03 3.03 8.06
C THR A 60 -6.86 2.63 6.60
N TRP A 61 -6.82 3.57 5.65
CA TRP A 61 -6.78 3.21 4.22
C TRP A 61 -5.59 2.32 3.80
N PRO A 62 -4.34 2.54 4.26
CA PRO A 62 -3.25 1.62 3.96
C PRO A 62 -3.38 0.23 4.59
N ALA A 63 -4.32 -0.01 5.52
CA ALA A 63 -4.60 -1.35 6.05
C ALA A 63 -5.19 -2.32 5.00
N LEU A 64 -5.64 -1.81 3.85
CA LEU A 64 -6.01 -2.64 2.69
C LEU A 64 -4.86 -3.53 2.20
N ILE A 65 -3.61 -3.21 2.57
CA ILE A 65 -2.45 -4.09 2.32
C ILE A 65 -2.64 -5.49 2.90
N LEU A 66 -3.41 -5.64 3.98
CA LEU A 66 -3.67 -6.95 4.61
C LEU A 66 -4.41 -7.89 3.66
N GLU A 67 -5.34 -7.36 2.86
CA GLU A 67 -6.03 -8.13 1.82
C GLU A 67 -5.09 -8.40 0.65
N MET A 68 -4.36 -7.38 0.18
CA MET A 68 -3.39 -7.51 -0.92
C MET A 68 -2.29 -8.56 -0.63
N ALA A 69 -1.91 -8.72 0.65
CA ALA A 69 -0.91 -9.68 1.10
C ALA A 69 -1.48 -11.11 1.23
N ALA A 70 -2.78 -11.25 1.49
CA ALA A 70 -3.44 -12.55 1.54
C ALA A 70 -3.56 -13.21 0.15
N ASP A 71 -3.58 -12.39 -0.92
CA ASP A 71 -3.60 -12.85 -2.32
C ASP A 71 -2.23 -13.31 -2.85
N ALA A 72 -1.15 -13.19 -2.06
CA ALA A 72 0.15 -13.70 -2.44
C ALA A 72 0.20 -15.25 -2.29
N PRO A 73 0.55 -16.00 -3.35
CA PRO A 73 0.79 -17.44 -3.23
C PRO A 73 1.96 -17.69 -2.26
N VAL A 74 1.76 -18.63 -1.33
CA VAL A 74 2.79 -19.13 -0.39
C VAL A 74 3.91 -19.83 -1.15
#